data_AF-A0A239AYF7-F1
#
_entry.id   AF-A0A239AYF7-F1
#
_cell.length_a   1.000
_cell.length_b   1.000
_cell.length_c   1.000
_cell.angle_alpha   90.00
_cell.angle_beta   90.00
_cell.angle_gamma   90.00
#
_symmetry.space_group_name_H-M   'P 1'
#
loop_
_entity.id
_entity.type
_entity.pdbx_description
1 polymer ?
#
loop_
_entity_poly.entity_id
_entity_poly.type
_entity_poly.pdbx_seq_one_letter_code
_entity_poly.pdbx_strand_id
1 'polypeptide(L)'
;MNIRKSLAVAGAALAVATSALSFAAPASAAARDGVCDSGEFCLYYNSDNEGSISDFTGSIDDYGAEQPSCYDFKGAGSGKGLCVKNEAASVWNRSDETVRVYFNSNFAGSYQDFAAGAKGNLNSTLKNNNASHQFSPSSRTNLSYALYQTSGGSVTCGFDGYTTTPGRHEGIDIARSVGSDVHALVAGTVTYVAQGSTGSGGLSTIAVYNSSLNKTVIYLHTAPRSGVSVGDSISRGQIIADESWHGVSSSSAAHTHVEVRNGRQTHASLSVNDPTLDNPDPTSFWNSQGYNEK
;
A
#
# COMPACT_ATOMS: atom_id res chain seq x y z
N MET A 1 71.81 -51.58 -14.88
CA MET A 1 72.88 -50.68 -15.36
C MET A 1 72.26 -49.34 -15.69
N ASN A 2 72.76 -48.28 -15.04
CA ASN A 2 72.24 -46.92 -15.07
C ASN A 2 72.30 -46.28 -16.47
N ILE A 3 71.42 -45.31 -16.76
CA ILE A 3 71.77 -43.87 -16.92
C ILE A 3 70.50 -43.04 -17.24
N ARG A 4 70.38 -41.91 -16.54
CA ARG A 4 69.36 -40.85 -16.63
C ARG A 4 69.58 -39.95 -17.86
N LYS A 5 68.53 -39.24 -18.32
CA LYS A 5 68.51 -37.76 -18.46
C LYS A 5 67.14 -37.23 -18.91
N SER A 6 66.75 -36.13 -18.28
CA SER A 6 65.48 -35.38 -18.36
C SER A 6 65.50 -34.25 -19.41
N LEU A 7 64.37 -33.53 -19.51
CA LEU A 7 64.06 -32.17 -20.08
C LEU A 7 63.08 -32.22 -21.27
N ALA A 8 62.09 -31.33 -21.50
CA ALA A 8 61.23 -30.41 -20.72
C ALA A 8 60.34 -29.62 -21.74
N VAL A 9 59.04 -29.38 -21.42
CA VAL A 9 58.20 -28.19 -21.79
C VAL A 9 57.79 -28.07 -23.29
N ALA A 10 56.61 -27.58 -23.75
CA ALA A 10 55.51 -26.76 -23.23
C ALA A 10 54.18 -27.11 -23.96
N GLY A 11 53.04 -26.81 -23.33
CA GLY A 11 51.70 -26.90 -23.92
C GLY A 11 51.20 -25.61 -24.58
N ALA A 12 50.08 -25.72 -25.30
CA ALA A 12 49.13 -24.64 -25.53
C ALA A 12 47.77 -25.25 -25.91
N ALA A 13 46.81 -25.21 -24.98
CA ALA A 13 45.41 -25.50 -25.24
C ALA A 13 44.74 -24.21 -25.77
N LEU A 14 44.10 -24.28 -26.94
CA LEU A 14 43.27 -23.18 -27.46
C LEU A 14 41.96 -23.11 -26.64
N ALA A 15 41.80 -22.08 -25.82
CA ALA A 15 40.53 -21.70 -25.23
C ALA A 15 39.82 -20.68 -26.14
N VAL A 16 38.61 -21.01 -26.58
CA VAL A 16 37.70 -20.11 -27.28
C VAL A 16 37.11 -19.15 -26.24
N ALA A 17 37.49 -17.87 -26.29
CA ALA A 17 36.87 -16.83 -25.49
C ALA A 17 35.70 -16.21 -26.27
N THR A 18 34.47 -16.66 -25.97
CA THR A 18 33.26 -15.92 -26.32
C THR A 18 33.06 -14.79 -25.33
N SER A 19 33.27 -13.56 -25.78
CA SER A 19 33.05 -12.34 -25.02
C SER A 19 31.55 -12.12 -24.80
N ALA A 20 31.02 -12.58 -23.67
CA ALA A 20 29.70 -12.16 -23.20
C ALA A 20 29.82 -10.71 -22.67
N LEU A 21 29.26 -9.75 -23.38
CA LEU A 21 29.06 -8.39 -22.89
C LEU A 21 27.93 -8.43 -21.86
N SER A 22 28.28 -8.62 -20.59
CA SER A 22 27.38 -8.37 -19.47
C SER A 22 27.20 -6.86 -19.32
N PHE A 23 26.06 -6.33 -19.74
CA PHE A 23 25.65 -4.98 -19.36
C PHE A 23 25.25 -5.01 -17.88
N ALA A 24 26.19 -4.69 -17.00
CA ALA A 24 25.84 -4.33 -15.64
C ALA A 24 25.06 -3.02 -15.70
N ALA A 25 23.80 -3.03 -15.25
CA ALA A 25 23.08 -1.80 -14.97
C ALA A 25 23.91 -0.95 -13.99
N PRO A 26 23.88 0.39 -14.08
CA PRO A 26 24.59 1.21 -13.12
C PRO A 26 24.00 0.93 -11.73
N ALA A 27 24.80 0.32 -10.85
CA ALA A 27 24.50 0.34 -9.44
C ALA A 27 24.68 1.78 -8.98
N SER A 28 23.59 2.57 -8.96
CA SER A 28 23.52 3.76 -8.15
C SER A 28 23.58 3.32 -6.69
N ALA A 29 24.79 3.02 -6.22
CA ALA A 29 25.05 2.98 -4.82
C ALA A 29 24.81 4.41 -4.32
N ALA A 30 23.65 4.63 -3.68
CA ALA A 30 23.64 5.43 -2.46
C ALA A 30 24.89 5.07 -1.63
N ALA A 31 25.36 5.97 -0.77
CA ALA A 31 26.56 5.69 0.01
C ALA A 31 26.46 4.35 0.78
N ARG A 32 25.24 3.79 0.96
CA ARG A 32 24.99 2.49 1.57
C ARG A 32 25.73 2.43 2.89
N ASP A 33 25.67 3.57 3.58
CA ASP A 33 26.54 3.91 4.70
C ASP A 33 25.85 3.68 6.04
N GLY A 34 24.56 3.30 6.01
CA GLY A 34 23.79 3.02 7.20
C GLY A 34 23.31 4.27 7.93
N VAL A 35 23.36 5.44 7.28
CA VAL A 35 22.68 6.66 7.69
C VAL A 35 21.47 6.86 6.78
N CYS A 36 20.39 7.46 7.29
CA CYS A 36 19.24 7.80 6.46
C CYS A 36 19.32 9.27 6.08
N ASP A 37 19.93 9.59 4.96
CA ASP A 37 20.18 10.94 4.50
C ASP A 37 19.01 11.53 3.69
N SER A 38 19.11 12.84 3.41
CA SER A 38 18.15 13.50 2.54
C SER A 38 18.23 12.91 1.12
N GLY A 39 17.08 12.59 0.54
CA GLY A 39 17.00 11.94 -0.78
C GLY A 39 16.88 10.41 -0.74
N GLU A 40 16.93 9.80 0.45
CA GLU A 40 16.97 8.34 0.58
C GLU A 40 15.66 7.72 1.07
N PHE A 41 15.46 6.45 0.75
CA PHE A 41 14.48 5.57 1.38
C PHE A 41 15.19 4.55 2.26
N CYS A 42 14.78 4.48 3.52
CA CYS A 42 15.52 3.72 4.53
C CYS A 42 14.63 2.67 5.17
N LEU A 43 15.11 1.44 5.21
CA LEU A 43 14.51 0.29 5.89
C LEU A 43 15.22 0.06 7.23
N TYR A 44 14.43 -0.17 8.27
CA TYR A 44 14.90 -0.40 9.63
C TYR A 44 14.56 -1.81 10.07
N TYR A 45 15.51 -2.47 10.75
CA TYR A 45 15.36 -3.85 11.22
C TYR A 45 14.24 -3.98 12.28
N ASN A 46 14.06 -2.98 13.15
CA ASN A 46 13.00 -3.00 14.16
C ASN A 46 11.87 -2.02 13.84
N SER A 47 10.76 -2.19 14.56
CA SER A 47 9.66 -1.23 14.55
C SER A 47 10.10 0.12 15.12
N ASP A 48 9.29 1.15 14.85
CA ASP A 48 9.44 2.50 15.37
C ASP A 48 10.77 3.16 14.97
N ASN A 49 11.32 2.76 13.82
CA ASN A 49 12.57 3.23 13.24
C ASN A 49 13.80 2.96 14.10
N GLU A 50 13.79 1.84 14.81
CA GLU A 50 14.90 1.37 15.64
C GLU A 50 15.75 0.30 14.93
N GLY A 51 16.92 0.01 15.51
CA GLY A 51 17.84 -0.99 15.01
C GLY A 51 18.69 -0.51 13.83
N SER A 52 19.32 -1.47 13.15
CA SER A 52 20.20 -1.22 12.00
C SER A 52 19.39 -0.78 10.77
N ILE A 53 20.05 -0.01 9.90
CA ILE A 53 19.43 0.72 8.79
C ILE A 53 19.99 0.22 7.46
N SER A 54 19.12 0.15 6.47
CA SER A 54 19.46 -0.01 5.07
C SER A 54 18.84 1.12 4.23
N ASP A 55 19.67 2.03 3.73
CA ASP A 55 19.40 3.24 2.94
C ASP A 55 19.50 3.04 1.40
N PHE A 56 18.64 3.69 0.61
CA PHE A 56 18.60 3.51 -0.85
C PHE A 56 18.22 4.83 -1.55
N THR A 57 18.80 5.10 -2.72
CA THR A 57 18.47 6.28 -3.56
C THR A 57 17.67 5.92 -4.82
N GLY A 58 17.31 4.65 -4.99
CA GLY A 58 16.57 4.18 -6.15
C GLY A 58 15.89 2.84 -5.91
N SER A 59 15.01 2.46 -6.84
CA SER A 59 14.21 1.23 -6.76
C SER A 59 15.07 -0.03 -6.78
N ILE A 60 14.75 -0.97 -5.89
CA ILE A 60 15.39 -2.28 -5.80
C ILE A 60 14.34 -3.37 -6.00
N ASP A 61 14.48 -4.15 -7.07
CA ASP A 61 13.54 -5.20 -7.47
C ASP A 61 13.75 -6.52 -6.71
N ASP A 62 14.93 -6.79 -6.17
CA ASP A 62 15.15 -7.89 -5.21
C ASP A 62 16.20 -7.52 -4.17
N TYR A 63 15.83 -7.59 -2.88
CA TYR A 63 16.78 -7.42 -1.79
C TYR A 63 17.82 -8.54 -1.70
N GLY A 64 17.57 -9.69 -2.34
CA GLY A 64 18.43 -10.86 -2.23
C GLY A 64 18.28 -11.57 -0.88
N ALA A 65 18.39 -12.90 -0.90
CA ALA A 65 18.14 -13.72 0.29
C ALA A 65 19.39 -13.97 1.16
N GLU A 66 20.58 -13.95 0.55
CA GLU A 66 21.81 -14.39 1.22
C GLU A 66 23.03 -13.55 0.80
N GLN A 67 23.99 -13.47 1.71
CA GLN A 67 25.31 -12.89 1.48
C GLN A 67 26.12 -13.75 0.50
N PRO A 68 27.01 -13.15 -0.33
CA PRO A 68 27.38 -11.73 -0.33
C PRO A 68 26.49 -10.85 -1.22
N SER A 69 25.44 -11.42 -1.83
CA SER A 69 24.64 -10.75 -2.85
C SER A 69 23.45 -9.95 -2.33
N CYS A 70 23.01 -10.21 -1.09
CA CYS A 70 21.87 -9.49 -0.53
C CYS A 70 22.25 -8.05 -0.13
N TYR A 71 21.25 -7.18 -0.16
CA TYR A 71 21.30 -5.92 0.54
C TYR A 71 21.17 -6.21 2.03
N ASP A 72 22.08 -5.67 2.82
CA ASP A 72 22.14 -5.85 4.26
C ASP A 72 21.80 -4.56 5.02
N PHE A 73 21.52 -4.69 6.31
CA PHE A 73 21.48 -3.55 7.20
C PHE A 73 22.92 -3.13 7.57
N LYS A 74 23.29 -1.90 7.21
CA LYS A 74 24.65 -1.35 7.34
C LYS A 74 24.86 -0.56 8.64
N GLY A 75 23.80 0.11 9.09
CA GLY A 75 23.84 0.98 10.27
C GLY A 75 24.24 0.26 11.56
N ALA A 76 24.60 1.02 12.58
CA ALA A 76 24.83 0.42 13.90
C ALA A 76 23.52 -0.11 14.51
N GLY A 77 23.61 -1.12 15.39
CA GLY A 77 22.47 -1.65 16.14
C GLY A 77 22.05 -3.07 15.75
N SER A 78 20.94 -3.50 16.33
CA SER A 78 20.35 -4.83 16.11
C SER A 78 20.03 -5.04 14.62
N GLY A 79 20.37 -6.21 14.08
CA GLY A 79 20.16 -6.55 12.67
C GLY A 79 21.32 -6.21 11.72
N LYS A 80 22.39 -5.56 12.20
CA LYS A 80 23.54 -5.22 11.36
C LYS A 80 24.13 -6.46 10.68
N GLY A 81 24.32 -6.38 9.36
CA GLY A 81 24.87 -7.43 8.50
C GLY A 81 23.87 -8.51 8.06
N LEU A 82 22.66 -8.54 8.63
CA LEU A 82 21.59 -9.40 8.13
C LEU A 82 21.05 -8.86 6.81
N CYS A 83 20.62 -9.77 5.94
CA CYS A 83 19.93 -9.42 4.71
C CYS A 83 18.60 -8.71 5.02
N VAL A 84 18.24 -7.72 4.21
CA VAL A 84 17.01 -6.93 4.38
C VAL A 84 15.75 -7.74 4.08
N LYS A 85 15.84 -8.69 3.14
CA LYS A 85 14.72 -9.50 2.68
C LYS A 85 14.06 -10.22 3.85
N ASN A 86 12.77 -9.97 4.02
CA ASN A 86 11.94 -10.51 5.10
C ASN A 86 12.36 -10.11 6.52
N GLU A 87 13.15 -9.04 6.68
CA GLU A 87 13.66 -8.64 7.99
C GLU A 87 13.35 -7.17 8.34
N ALA A 88 12.95 -6.33 7.38
CA ALA A 88 12.61 -4.94 7.71
C ALA A 88 11.24 -4.82 8.39
N ALA A 89 11.15 -3.95 9.40
CA ALA A 89 9.96 -3.73 10.20
C ALA A 89 9.39 -2.30 10.14
N SER A 90 10.22 -1.30 9.82
CA SER A 90 9.78 0.09 9.65
C SER A 90 10.62 0.82 8.61
N VAL A 91 10.15 2.00 8.20
CA VAL A 91 10.76 2.77 7.12
C VAL A 91 10.84 4.26 7.44
N TRP A 92 11.78 4.94 6.80
CA TRP A 92 11.76 6.39 6.67
C TRP A 92 12.04 6.78 5.22
N ASN A 93 11.06 7.40 4.58
CA ASN A 93 11.21 7.98 3.25
C ASN A 93 11.67 9.44 3.38
N ARG A 94 12.96 9.69 3.22
CA ARG A 94 13.56 11.02 3.16
C ARG A 94 13.77 11.51 1.72
N SER A 95 13.22 10.80 0.73
CA SER A 95 13.15 11.25 -0.65
C SER A 95 11.98 12.20 -0.89
N ASP A 96 11.95 12.81 -2.08
CA ASP A 96 10.88 13.70 -2.54
C ASP A 96 9.76 12.93 -3.28
N GLU A 97 9.84 11.60 -3.34
CA GLU A 97 8.93 10.75 -4.10
C GLU A 97 8.12 9.82 -3.19
N THR A 98 7.03 9.25 -3.72
CA THR A 98 6.39 8.11 -3.05
C THR A 98 7.26 6.87 -3.26
N VAL A 99 7.54 6.14 -2.19
CA VAL A 99 8.21 4.84 -2.26
C VAL A 99 7.27 3.74 -1.82
N ARG A 100 7.15 2.71 -2.64
CA ARG A 100 6.33 1.52 -2.39
C ARG A 100 7.20 0.37 -1.94
N VAL A 101 6.90 -0.23 -0.79
CA VAL A 101 7.51 -1.50 -0.37
C VAL A 101 6.60 -2.64 -0.79
N TYR A 102 7.17 -3.73 -1.28
CA TYR A 102 6.44 -4.91 -1.74
C TYR A 102 6.79 -6.15 -0.92
N PHE A 103 5.81 -7.03 -0.80
CA PHE A 103 5.96 -8.34 -0.16
C PHE A 103 6.90 -9.24 -0.96
N ASN A 104 6.77 -9.29 -2.29
CA ASN A 104 7.60 -10.13 -3.16
C ASN A 104 8.68 -9.32 -3.89
N SER A 105 9.69 -10.03 -4.39
CA SER A 105 10.64 -9.51 -5.37
C SER A 105 9.92 -9.17 -6.68
N ASN A 106 10.59 -8.44 -7.57
CA ASN A 106 10.10 -7.95 -8.86
C ASN A 106 8.90 -7.00 -8.75
N PHE A 107 8.82 -6.21 -7.67
CA PHE A 107 7.74 -5.24 -7.43
C PHE A 107 6.34 -5.89 -7.42
N ALA A 108 6.21 -7.04 -6.76
CA ALA A 108 5.02 -7.88 -6.84
C ALA A 108 4.35 -8.15 -5.48
N GLY A 109 3.11 -8.61 -5.52
CA GLY A 109 2.32 -8.98 -4.35
C GLY A 109 1.73 -7.78 -3.61
N SER A 110 1.37 -7.99 -2.34
CA SER A 110 0.89 -6.93 -1.46
C SER A 110 1.96 -5.87 -1.28
N TYR A 111 1.53 -4.61 -1.11
CA TYR A 111 2.45 -3.50 -1.00
C TYR A 111 1.94 -2.42 -0.02
N GLN A 112 2.82 -1.51 0.36
CA GLN A 112 2.51 -0.33 1.18
C GLN A 112 3.26 0.88 0.62
N ASP A 113 2.55 2.00 0.45
CA ASP A 113 3.09 3.25 -0.07
C ASP A 113 3.46 4.19 1.07
N PHE A 114 4.64 4.80 0.98
CA PHE A 114 5.15 5.81 1.89
C PHE A 114 5.38 7.11 1.12
N ALA A 115 4.60 8.14 1.44
CA ALA A 115 4.77 9.47 0.84
C ALA A 115 6.15 10.07 1.16
N ALA A 116 6.54 11.11 0.42
CA ALA A 116 7.73 11.89 0.72
C ALA A 116 7.72 12.37 2.18
N GLY A 117 8.83 12.20 2.89
CA GLY A 117 8.97 12.52 4.31
C GLY A 117 8.32 11.52 5.28
N ALA A 118 7.56 10.53 4.80
CA ALA A 118 6.83 9.61 5.66
C ALA A 118 7.78 8.74 6.49
N LYS A 119 7.47 8.60 7.77
CA LYS A 119 8.22 7.79 8.73
C LYS A 119 7.25 6.92 9.52
N GLY A 120 7.47 5.61 9.56
CA GLY A 120 6.56 4.72 10.29
C GLY A 120 6.77 3.23 10.03
N ASN A 121 5.93 2.42 10.69
CA ASN A 121 5.98 0.96 10.63
C ASN A 121 5.42 0.40 9.32
N LEU A 122 6.01 -0.72 8.88
CA LEU A 122 5.35 -1.58 7.90
C LEU A 122 4.11 -2.20 8.53
N ASN A 123 3.05 -2.34 7.76
CA ASN A 123 1.81 -2.99 8.20
C ASN A 123 2.05 -4.49 8.47
N SER A 124 1.07 -5.15 9.09
CA SER A 124 1.18 -6.56 9.50
C SER A 124 1.43 -7.53 8.35
N THR A 125 1.12 -7.16 7.11
CA THR A 125 1.38 -7.99 5.93
C THR A 125 2.83 -7.88 5.48
N LEU A 126 3.44 -6.70 5.56
CA LEU A 126 4.79 -6.44 5.02
C LEU A 126 5.93 -6.50 6.04
N LYS A 127 5.62 -6.27 7.33
CA LYS A 127 6.62 -6.37 8.38
C LYS A 127 7.24 -7.77 8.36
N ASN A 128 8.56 -7.82 8.26
CA ASN A 128 9.36 -9.05 8.16
C ASN A 128 8.96 -9.97 6.99
N ASN A 129 8.37 -9.41 5.94
CA ASN A 129 7.98 -10.15 4.74
C ASN A 129 8.15 -9.30 3.46
N ASN A 130 9.07 -8.33 3.47
CA ASN A 130 9.31 -7.43 2.36
C ASN A 130 10.53 -7.86 1.53
N ALA A 131 10.44 -7.71 0.21
CA ALA A 131 11.46 -8.22 -0.70
C ALA A 131 11.87 -7.27 -1.83
N SER A 132 11.14 -6.16 -2.03
CA SER A 132 11.52 -5.12 -3.00
C SER A 132 10.90 -3.76 -2.64
N HIS A 133 11.41 -2.68 -3.22
CA HIS A 133 10.76 -1.36 -3.18
C HIS A 133 10.94 -0.56 -4.47
N GLN A 134 9.96 0.29 -4.77
CA GLN A 134 9.92 1.11 -5.98
C GLN A 134 9.70 2.58 -5.63
N PHE A 135 10.61 3.43 -6.07
CA PHE A 135 10.43 4.87 -6.15
C PHE A 135 9.47 5.22 -7.28
N SER A 136 8.60 6.19 -7.05
CA SER A 136 7.59 6.66 -8.01
C SER A 136 6.83 5.53 -8.71
N PRO A 137 6.10 4.67 -7.97
CA PRO A 137 5.36 3.56 -8.57
C PRO A 137 4.31 4.11 -9.55
N SER A 138 4.36 3.63 -10.79
CA SER A 138 3.50 4.11 -11.89
C SER A 138 2.10 3.48 -11.90
N SER A 139 1.89 2.39 -11.16
CA SER A 139 0.60 1.69 -11.09
C SER A 139 -0.03 1.81 -9.70
N ARG A 140 -1.21 2.42 -9.61
CA ARG A 140 -2.10 2.37 -8.44
C ARG A 140 -3.41 1.74 -8.88
N THR A 141 -4.08 1.03 -7.97
CA THR A 141 -5.42 0.52 -8.28
C THR A 141 -6.41 1.67 -8.19
N ASN A 142 -7.23 1.87 -9.21
CA ASN A 142 -8.32 2.84 -9.15
C ASN A 142 -9.26 2.49 -7.99
N LEU A 143 -9.66 3.49 -7.20
CA LEU A 143 -10.52 3.29 -6.03
C LEU A 143 -11.84 2.62 -6.43
N SER A 144 -12.37 3.00 -7.61
CA SER A 144 -13.54 2.40 -8.23
C SER A 144 -13.38 0.89 -8.50
N TYR A 145 -12.24 0.48 -9.04
CA TYR A 145 -11.93 -0.94 -9.24
C TYR A 145 -11.68 -1.67 -7.92
N ALA A 146 -11.02 -1.03 -6.95
CA ALA A 146 -10.74 -1.65 -5.66
C ALA A 146 -12.01 -1.93 -4.85
N LEU A 147 -12.99 -1.02 -4.90
CA LEU A 147 -14.26 -1.16 -4.20
C LEU A 147 -15.10 -2.31 -4.76
N TYR A 148 -15.16 -2.44 -6.09
CA TYR A 148 -16.02 -3.42 -6.74
C TYR A 148 -15.31 -4.70 -7.19
N GLN A 149 -13.98 -4.71 -7.30
CA GLN A 149 -13.15 -5.77 -7.88
C GLN A 149 -13.57 -6.22 -9.29
N THR A 150 -14.18 -5.31 -10.04
CA THR A 150 -14.60 -5.53 -11.42
C THR A 150 -14.61 -4.20 -12.18
N SER A 151 -14.50 -4.26 -13.50
CA SER A 151 -14.64 -3.09 -14.38
C SER A 151 -16.06 -2.52 -14.35
N GLY A 152 -16.17 -1.26 -14.82
CA GLY A 152 -17.44 -0.54 -14.98
C GLY A 152 -17.81 0.39 -13.83
N GLY A 153 -17.03 0.42 -12.75
CA GLY A 153 -17.18 1.43 -11.70
C GLY A 153 -16.52 2.76 -12.08
N SER A 154 -17.03 3.86 -11.53
CA SER A 154 -16.47 5.20 -11.69
C SER A 154 -16.72 6.07 -10.46
N VAL A 155 -15.80 6.99 -10.17
CA VAL A 155 -16.04 8.07 -9.21
C VAL A 155 -17.07 9.04 -9.81
N THR A 156 -18.20 9.22 -9.13
CA THR A 156 -19.29 10.12 -9.55
C THR A 156 -19.26 11.47 -8.85
N CYS A 157 -18.68 11.52 -7.64
CA CYS A 157 -18.45 12.74 -6.88
C CYS A 157 -17.19 12.58 -6.04
N GLY A 158 -16.22 13.49 -6.17
CA GLY A 158 -15.01 13.50 -5.36
C GLY A 158 -15.23 14.16 -4.00
N PHE A 159 -14.19 14.13 -3.16
CA PHE A 159 -14.16 14.91 -1.92
C PHE A 159 -14.39 16.40 -2.21
N ASP A 160 -15.22 17.04 -1.41
CA ASP A 160 -15.67 18.42 -1.62
C ASP A 160 -16.30 18.69 -3.01
N GLY A 161 -16.86 17.66 -3.64
CA GLY A 161 -17.33 17.71 -5.03
C GLY A 161 -18.76 18.21 -5.24
N TYR A 162 -19.49 18.60 -4.19
CA TYR A 162 -20.87 19.06 -4.33
C TYR A 162 -20.96 20.37 -5.13
N THR A 163 -21.75 20.34 -6.21
CA THR A 163 -22.01 21.50 -7.07
C THR A 163 -23.48 21.93 -7.06
N THR A 164 -24.39 20.98 -6.81
CA THR A 164 -25.86 21.21 -6.82
C THR A 164 -26.53 20.85 -5.49
N THR A 165 -25.84 20.13 -4.61
CA THR A 165 -26.30 19.78 -3.27
C THR A 165 -25.75 20.82 -2.28
N PRO A 166 -26.59 21.48 -1.48
CA PRO A 166 -26.08 22.37 -0.42
C PRO A 166 -25.21 21.60 0.56
N GLY A 167 -24.06 22.17 0.91
CA GLY A 167 -23.10 21.62 1.88
C GLY A 167 -21.77 21.20 1.25
N ARG A 168 -20.98 20.39 1.95
CA ARG A 168 -19.64 19.93 1.54
C ARG A 168 -19.59 18.41 1.54
N HIS A 169 -19.01 17.82 0.49
CA HIS A 169 -18.97 16.37 0.37
C HIS A 169 -17.78 15.77 1.14
N GLU A 170 -18.03 15.01 2.20
CA GLU A 170 -17.00 14.51 3.14
C GLU A 170 -16.27 13.25 2.68
N GLY A 171 -16.70 12.67 1.56
CA GLY A 171 -16.19 11.40 1.05
C GLY A 171 -16.08 11.38 -0.46
N ILE A 172 -16.12 10.18 -1.02
CA ILE A 172 -16.05 9.92 -2.45
C ILE A 172 -17.21 9.01 -2.81
N ASP A 173 -18.03 9.43 -3.77
CA ASP A 173 -19.13 8.62 -4.29
C ASP A 173 -18.62 7.82 -5.49
N ILE A 174 -18.85 6.51 -5.43
CA ILE A 174 -18.41 5.57 -6.45
C ILE A 174 -19.61 4.74 -6.88
N ALA A 175 -19.99 4.81 -8.15
CA ALA A 175 -21.11 4.07 -8.70
C ALA A 175 -20.63 2.98 -9.68
N ARG A 176 -21.36 1.87 -9.74
CA ARG A 176 -21.22 0.85 -10.78
C ARG A 176 -22.59 0.34 -11.23
N SER A 177 -23.22 -0.47 -10.40
CA SER A 177 -24.56 -1.03 -10.62
C SER A 177 -25.09 -1.62 -9.33
N VAL A 178 -26.35 -1.33 -8.99
CA VAL A 178 -27.05 -1.92 -7.83
C VAL A 178 -26.85 -3.44 -7.79
N GLY A 179 -26.44 -3.96 -6.63
CA GLY A 179 -26.11 -5.36 -6.42
C GLY A 179 -24.65 -5.75 -6.69
N SER A 180 -23.78 -4.81 -7.08
CA SER A 180 -22.33 -5.10 -7.18
C SER A 180 -21.75 -5.36 -5.79
N ASP A 181 -20.88 -6.36 -5.66
CA ASP A 181 -20.18 -6.60 -4.39
C ASP A 181 -19.31 -5.40 -4.00
N VAL A 182 -19.49 -4.91 -2.77
CA VAL A 182 -18.66 -3.86 -2.16
C VAL A 182 -17.63 -4.52 -1.26
N HIS A 183 -16.37 -4.30 -1.57
CA HIS A 183 -15.21 -4.87 -0.89
C HIS A 183 -14.58 -3.85 0.05
N ALA A 184 -14.14 -4.30 1.22
CA ALA A 184 -13.46 -3.45 2.19
C ALA A 184 -12.12 -2.93 1.63
N LEU A 185 -11.98 -1.61 1.56
CA LEU A 185 -10.78 -0.93 1.06
C LEU A 185 -9.59 -1.01 2.03
N VAL A 186 -9.86 -1.28 3.30
CA VAL A 186 -8.85 -1.49 4.35
C VAL A 186 -9.22 -2.70 5.22
N ALA A 187 -8.22 -3.34 5.82
CA ALA A 187 -8.44 -4.27 6.91
C ALA A 187 -8.77 -3.49 8.20
N GLY A 188 -9.47 -4.12 9.15
CA GLY A 188 -9.77 -3.49 10.43
C GLY A 188 -10.81 -4.23 11.26
N THR A 189 -11.39 -3.52 12.22
CA THR A 189 -12.50 -4.02 13.04
C THR A 189 -13.75 -3.19 12.76
N VAL A 190 -14.89 -3.85 12.56
CA VAL A 190 -16.17 -3.16 12.38
C VAL A 190 -16.56 -2.45 13.67
N THR A 191 -16.80 -1.14 13.59
CA THR A 191 -17.19 -0.31 14.74
C THR A 191 -18.67 0.04 14.74
N TYR A 192 -19.32 -0.02 13.57
CA TYR A 192 -20.75 0.25 13.42
C TYR A 192 -21.30 -0.42 12.15
N VAL A 193 -22.54 -0.90 12.24
CA VAL A 193 -23.32 -1.40 11.09
C VAL A 193 -24.77 -0.95 11.25
N ALA A 194 -25.31 -0.32 10.22
CA ALA A 194 -26.74 -0.07 10.05
C ALA A 194 -27.15 -0.59 8.68
N GLN A 195 -28.18 -1.45 8.65
CA GLN A 195 -28.68 -2.06 7.42
C GLN A 195 -29.27 -1.04 6.44
N GLY A 196 -30.01 -0.05 6.96
CA GLY A 196 -30.72 0.93 6.13
C GLY A 196 -31.87 0.30 5.32
N SER A 197 -32.39 1.09 4.38
CA SER A 197 -33.41 0.66 3.42
C SER A 197 -33.39 1.59 2.21
N THR A 198 -33.76 1.06 1.04
CA THR A 198 -33.91 1.84 -0.19
C THR A 198 -34.88 3.02 -0.02
N GLY A 199 -34.55 4.18 -0.61
CA GLY A 199 -35.32 5.42 -0.45
C GLY A 199 -34.68 6.37 0.58
N SER A 200 -35.07 7.65 0.52
CA SER A 200 -34.36 8.77 1.18
C SER A 200 -34.26 8.75 2.71
N GLY A 201 -34.88 7.79 3.40
CA GLY A 201 -34.95 7.75 4.87
C GLY A 201 -34.14 6.64 5.54
N GLY A 202 -33.58 5.70 4.77
CA GLY A 202 -32.96 4.48 5.31
C GLY A 202 -31.46 4.44 5.09
N LEU A 203 -30.70 5.40 5.64
CA LEU A 203 -29.24 5.39 5.51
C LEU A 203 -28.63 4.11 6.08
N SER A 204 -27.94 3.36 5.24
CA SER A 204 -27.07 2.27 5.65
C SER A 204 -25.68 2.81 5.99
N THR A 205 -24.99 2.17 6.92
CA THR A 205 -23.63 2.53 7.30
C THR A 205 -22.85 1.27 7.65
N ILE A 206 -21.62 1.14 7.16
CA ILE A 206 -20.61 0.25 7.72
C ILE A 206 -19.39 1.09 8.06
N ALA A 207 -18.88 0.98 9.29
CA ALA A 207 -17.65 1.67 9.70
C ALA A 207 -16.59 0.63 10.08
N VAL A 208 -15.41 0.71 9.45
CA VAL A 208 -14.27 -0.21 9.67
C VAL A 208 -13.08 0.60 10.18
N TYR A 209 -12.68 0.33 11.43
CA TYR A 209 -11.54 0.99 12.07
C TYR A 209 -10.25 0.20 11.87
N ASN A 210 -9.24 0.83 11.29
CA ASN A 210 -7.88 0.29 11.22
C ASN A 210 -7.03 0.92 12.33
N SER A 211 -6.66 0.12 13.33
CA SER A 211 -5.89 0.57 14.49
C SER A 211 -4.47 1.00 14.15
N SER A 212 -3.82 0.35 13.18
CA SER A 212 -2.44 0.69 12.76
C SER A 212 -2.38 2.02 12.02
N LEU A 213 -3.43 2.36 11.27
CA LEU A 213 -3.53 3.64 10.56
C LEU A 213 -4.15 4.75 11.43
N ASN A 214 -4.79 4.38 12.55
CA ASN A 214 -5.63 5.25 13.36
C ASN A 214 -6.69 5.99 12.51
N LYS A 215 -7.37 5.26 11.63
CA LYS A 215 -8.39 5.75 10.69
C LYS A 215 -9.62 4.84 10.69
N THR A 216 -10.79 5.42 10.46
CA THR A 216 -12.02 4.67 10.17
C THR A 216 -12.43 4.92 8.73
N VAL A 217 -12.63 3.86 7.95
CA VAL A 217 -13.23 3.94 6.60
C VAL A 217 -14.71 3.59 6.70
N ILE A 218 -15.56 4.45 6.15
CA ILE A 218 -17.01 4.36 6.28
C ILE A 218 -17.63 4.20 4.89
N TYR A 219 -18.60 3.30 4.80
CA TYR A 219 -19.33 2.97 3.57
C TYR A 219 -20.81 3.27 3.80
N LEU A 220 -21.38 4.21 3.04
CA LEU A 220 -22.82 4.51 3.08
C LEU A 220 -23.51 4.07 1.80
N HIS A 221 -24.84 4.08 1.83
CA HIS A 221 -25.72 3.77 0.70
C HIS A 221 -25.60 2.34 0.15
N THR A 222 -25.06 1.41 0.94
CA THR A 222 -24.90 -0.01 0.60
C THR A 222 -26.01 -0.88 1.21
N ALA A 223 -26.08 -2.16 0.82
CA ALA A 223 -26.83 -3.18 1.53
C ALA A 223 -25.85 -4.10 2.27
N PRO A 224 -25.61 -3.90 3.58
CA PRO A 224 -24.61 -4.68 4.33
C PRO A 224 -24.91 -6.18 4.33
N ARG A 225 -23.89 -7.02 4.09
CA ARG A 225 -24.05 -8.48 4.12
C ARG A 225 -24.39 -8.96 5.53
N SER A 226 -25.19 -10.01 5.65
CA SER A 226 -25.63 -10.56 6.94
C SER A 226 -24.49 -11.07 7.84
N GLY A 227 -23.32 -11.35 7.27
CA GLY A 227 -22.11 -11.76 7.99
C GLY A 227 -21.21 -10.61 8.46
N VAL A 228 -21.67 -9.36 8.41
CA VAL A 228 -20.92 -8.19 8.89
C VAL A 228 -21.61 -7.61 10.11
N SER A 229 -20.94 -7.70 11.26
CA SER A 229 -21.41 -7.28 12.58
C SER A 229 -20.35 -6.47 13.32
N VAL A 230 -20.79 -5.64 14.28
CA VAL A 230 -19.87 -4.87 15.12
C VAL A 230 -18.93 -5.81 15.89
N GLY A 231 -17.63 -5.54 15.82
CA GLY A 231 -16.58 -6.36 16.43
C GLY A 231 -15.90 -7.32 15.45
N ASP A 232 -16.46 -7.53 14.26
CA ASP A 232 -15.85 -8.43 13.27
C ASP A 232 -14.50 -7.90 12.78
N SER A 233 -13.55 -8.80 12.60
CA SER A 233 -12.30 -8.51 11.92
C SER A 233 -12.49 -8.65 10.41
N ILE A 234 -12.24 -7.57 9.69
CA ILE A 234 -12.39 -7.48 8.23
C ILE A 234 -11.02 -7.50 7.59
N SER A 235 -10.85 -8.35 6.58
CA SER A 235 -9.68 -8.31 5.70
C SER A 235 -9.89 -7.30 4.58
N ARG A 236 -8.80 -6.65 4.13
CA ARG A 236 -8.84 -5.84 2.91
C ARG A 236 -9.27 -6.73 1.74
N GLY A 237 -10.20 -6.26 0.92
CA GLY A 237 -10.78 -7.01 -0.19
C GLY A 237 -11.85 -8.02 0.22
N GLN A 238 -12.26 -8.08 1.49
CA GLN A 238 -13.42 -8.87 1.90
C GLN A 238 -14.71 -8.20 1.44
N ILE A 239 -15.67 -8.97 0.92
CA ILE A 239 -17.01 -8.48 0.60
C ILE A 239 -17.73 -8.13 1.91
N ILE A 240 -18.22 -6.89 2.01
CA ILE A 240 -18.91 -6.38 3.21
C ILE A 240 -20.35 -5.94 2.93
N ALA A 241 -20.68 -5.62 1.68
CA ALA A 241 -22.01 -5.17 1.29
C ALA A 241 -22.26 -5.41 -0.20
N ASP A 242 -23.47 -5.08 -0.65
CA ASP A 242 -23.78 -4.82 -2.06
C ASP A 242 -23.96 -3.32 -2.29
N GLU A 243 -23.64 -2.82 -3.47
CA GLU A 243 -24.01 -1.47 -3.90
C GLU A 243 -25.52 -1.34 -3.90
N SER A 244 -26.04 -0.26 -3.29
CA SER A 244 -27.47 -0.04 -3.19
C SER A 244 -27.79 1.45 -3.32
N TRP A 245 -28.99 1.82 -2.91
CA TRP A 245 -29.47 3.18 -2.84
C TRP A 245 -30.18 3.41 -1.50
N HIS A 246 -29.62 2.81 -0.45
CA HIS A 246 -30.13 2.93 0.93
C HIS A 246 -29.94 4.36 1.43
N GLY A 247 -31.03 5.06 1.75
CA GLY A 247 -30.96 6.48 2.09
C GLY A 247 -30.84 7.42 0.88
N VAL A 248 -30.91 6.91 -0.35
CA VAL A 248 -30.90 7.70 -1.60
C VAL A 248 -32.29 7.66 -2.24
N SER A 249 -32.67 8.70 -2.99
CA SER A 249 -34.04 8.89 -3.48
C SER A 249 -34.48 7.96 -4.62
N SER A 250 -33.54 7.42 -5.41
CA SER A 250 -33.83 6.48 -6.49
C SER A 250 -32.67 5.54 -6.78
N SER A 251 -32.97 4.39 -7.39
CA SER A 251 -31.96 3.43 -7.85
C SER A 251 -31.06 3.98 -8.95
N SER A 252 -31.52 4.97 -9.72
CA SER A 252 -30.71 5.64 -10.75
C SER A 252 -29.62 6.54 -10.18
N ALA A 253 -29.70 6.87 -8.89
CA ALA A 253 -28.69 7.62 -8.14
C ALA A 253 -27.92 6.71 -7.17
N ALA A 254 -28.02 5.39 -7.33
CA ALA A 254 -27.25 4.42 -6.55
C ALA A 254 -25.74 4.69 -6.68
N HIS A 255 -25.07 4.64 -5.54
CA HIS A 255 -23.62 4.73 -5.41
C HIS A 255 -23.24 4.19 -4.03
N THR A 256 -21.96 3.93 -3.83
CA THR A 256 -21.38 3.75 -2.49
C THR A 256 -20.62 5.03 -2.15
N HIS A 257 -21.00 5.68 -1.05
CA HIS A 257 -20.23 6.78 -0.50
C HIS A 257 -19.14 6.23 0.43
N VAL A 258 -17.89 6.62 0.20
CA VAL A 258 -16.73 6.19 1.00
C VAL A 258 -16.08 7.38 1.68
N GLU A 259 -16.05 7.38 3.01
CA GLU A 259 -15.44 8.44 3.83
C GLU A 259 -14.27 7.91 4.66
N VAL A 260 -13.25 8.75 4.89
CA VAL A 260 -12.11 8.44 5.76
C VAL A 260 -12.07 9.40 6.93
N ARG A 261 -12.22 8.88 8.15
CA ARG A 261 -12.18 9.67 9.38
C ARG A 261 -10.93 9.40 10.21
N ASN A 262 -10.49 10.43 10.95
CA ASN A 262 -9.46 10.31 11.97
C ASN A 262 -9.95 9.52 13.19
N GLY A 263 -9.12 8.60 13.68
CA GLY A 263 -9.40 7.83 14.88
C GLY A 263 -10.48 6.77 14.71
N ARG A 264 -10.93 6.24 15.85
CA ARG A 264 -12.02 5.26 15.93
C ARG A 264 -13.36 5.97 15.90
N GLN A 265 -14.14 5.75 14.84
CA GLN A 265 -15.42 6.41 14.59
C GLN A 265 -16.52 5.39 14.34
N THR A 266 -17.77 5.83 14.39
CA THR A 266 -18.96 4.98 14.14
C THR A 266 -19.83 5.48 12.99
N HIS A 267 -19.74 6.77 12.64
CA HIS A 267 -20.59 7.41 11.64
C HIS A 267 -19.78 8.35 10.77
N ALA A 268 -20.26 8.58 9.54
CA ALA A 268 -19.76 9.60 8.61
C ALA A 268 -20.01 11.02 9.15
N SER A 269 -19.31 12.01 8.60
CA SER A 269 -19.60 13.42 8.87
C SER A 269 -20.84 13.85 8.10
N LEU A 270 -21.46 14.92 8.58
CA LEU A 270 -22.59 15.50 7.89
C LEU A 270 -22.10 16.23 6.64
N SER A 271 -22.64 15.88 5.47
CA SER A 271 -22.30 16.56 4.21
C SER A 271 -23.41 17.49 3.71
N VAL A 272 -24.67 17.03 3.80
CA VAL A 272 -25.81 17.78 3.22
C VAL A 272 -26.26 18.87 4.18
N ASN A 273 -26.39 20.09 3.64
CA ASN A 273 -26.64 21.33 4.37
C ASN A 273 -25.57 21.70 5.42
N ASP A 274 -24.37 21.11 5.32
CA ASP A 274 -23.24 21.44 6.19
C ASP A 274 -22.15 22.16 5.38
N PRO A 275 -21.87 23.45 5.64
CA PRO A 275 -20.83 24.20 4.93
C PRO A 275 -19.40 23.90 5.42
N THR A 276 -19.26 23.15 6.52
CA THR A 276 -17.97 22.78 7.12
C THR A 276 -17.43 21.49 6.51
N LEU A 277 -16.11 21.42 6.34
CA LEU A 277 -15.42 20.15 6.13
C LEU A 277 -14.77 19.72 7.46
N ASP A 278 -15.20 18.60 8.00
CA ASP A 278 -14.68 17.97 9.21
C ASP A 278 -13.45 17.10 8.92
N ASN A 279 -13.41 16.47 7.74
CA ASN A 279 -12.31 15.60 7.35
C ASN A 279 -11.30 16.33 6.43
N PRO A 280 -10.01 15.99 6.49
CA PRO A 280 -9.05 16.40 5.48
C PRO A 280 -9.26 15.62 4.17
N ASP A 281 -8.80 16.19 3.06
CA ASP A 281 -8.78 15.52 1.75
C ASP A 281 -8.13 14.11 1.86
N PRO A 282 -8.85 13.04 1.46
CA PRO A 282 -8.41 11.67 1.65
C PRO A 282 -7.37 11.19 0.61
N THR A 283 -7.00 12.02 -0.37
CA THR A 283 -6.08 11.65 -1.48
C THR A 283 -4.77 11.05 -0.96
N SER A 284 -4.16 11.69 0.03
CA SER A 284 -2.90 11.21 0.62
C SER A 284 -3.06 9.86 1.32
N PHE A 285 -4.19 9.65 2.00
CA PHE A 285 -4.52 8.39 2.62
C PHE A 285 -4.71 7.31 1.56
N TRP A 286 -5.53 7.52 0.54
CA TRP A 286 -5.75 6.52 -0.51
C TRP A 286 -4.48 6.17 -1.27
N ASN A 287 -3.65 7.17 -1.60
CA ASN A 287 -2.34 6.94 -2.19
C ASN A 287 -1.46 6.06 -1.29
N SER A 288 -1.43 6.30 0.03
CA SER A 288 -0.68 5.44 0.97
C SER A 288 -1.20 4.00 1.04
N GLN A 289 -2.49 3.80 0.74
CA GLN A 289 -3.09 2.48 0.65
C GLN A 289 -2.90 1.83 -0.73
N GLY A 290 -2.29 2.52 -1.70
CA GLY A 290 -2.11 2.02 -3.07
C GLY A 290 -3.21 2.36 -4.05
N TYR A 291 -4.16 3.17 -3.63
CA TYR A 291 -5.28 3.58 -4.46
C TYR A 291 -5.04 4.93 -5.10
N ASN A 292 -5.68 5.16 -6.24
CA ASN A 292 -5.85 6.50 -6.79
C ASN A 292 -7.34 6.79 -6.94
N GLU A 293 -7.76 8.03 -6.72
CA GLU A 293 -9.17 8.46 -6.76
C GLU A 293 -9.68 8.63 -8.21
N LYS A 294 -9.59 7.55 -9.00
CA LYS A 294 -10.10 7.49 -10.36
C LYS A 294 -11.10 6.33 -10.54
#